data_AF-A0A9Q3GCZ6-F1
#
_entry.id   AF-A0A9Q3GCZ6-F1
#
_cell.length_a   1.000
_cell.length_b   1.000
_cell.length_c   1.000
_cell.angle_alpha   90.00
_cell.angle_beta   90.00
_cell.angle_gamma   90.00
#
_symmetry.space_group_name_H-M   'P 1'
#
loop_
_entity.id
_entity.type
_entity.pdbx_description
1 polymer ?
#
loop_
_entity_poly.entity_id
_entity_poly.type
_entity_poly.pdbx_seq_one_letter_code
_entity_poly.pdbx_strand_id
1 'polypeptide(L)'
;MAIFIPAHSAITALNLSQIFISHVFSKYVLPVSIVSDRGSLFVSSFRTQLCQHIKISRDLSASFHPETDGQTERVNQILEQYLWMYVSYHQDDWHTWIPLAKFSYNNAEHPSTKQSPFFTIYSKNPRFNSIHISQDSPAGKLSKKIQLVQKVVKEELKSEIRKFNKYADRNRLIPPDFQPGEKVWLASKNIKTTRSTKKLSEKWVG
;
A
#
# COMPACT_ATOMS: atom_id res chain seq x y z
N MET A 1 3.40 8.39 2.85
CA MET A 1 4.28 7.61 3.72
C MET A 1 3.80 6.18 3.73
N ALA A 2 4.71 5.21 3.71
CA ALA A 2 4.38 3.80 3.85
C ALA A 2 5.02 3.21 5.10
N ILE A 3 4.29 2.34 5.79
CA ILE A 3 4.76 1.58 6.94
C ILE A 3 4.70 0.11 6.56
N PHE A 4 5.85 -0.53 6.43
CA PHE A 4 5.97 -1.96 6.18
C PHE A 4 6.31 -2.69 7.46
N ILE A 5 5.55 -3.74 7.77
CA ILE A 5 5.70 -4.52 8.99
C ILE A 5 5.60 -6.00 8.59
N PRO A 6 6.63 -6.82 8.84
CA PRO A 6 6.54 -8.25 8.64
C PRO A 6 5.46 -8.84 9.53
N ALA A 7 4.61 -9.70 8.98
CA ALA A 7 3.57 -10.42 9.70
C ALA A 7 3.53 -11.88 9.23
N HIS A 8 3.13 -12.78 10.13
CA HIS A 8 2.92 -14.18 9.79
C HIS A 8 1.56 -14.36 9.08
N SER A 9 1.47 -15.33 8.16
CA SER A 9 0.22 -15.62 7.43
C SER A 9 -0.94 -16.01 8.35
N ALA A 10 -0.64 -16.66 9.47
CA ALA A 10 -1.61 -17.05 10.51
C ALA A 10 -1.90 -15.95 11.54
N ILE A 11 -1.65 -14.67 11.21
CA ILE A 11 -1.93 -13.56 12.12
C ILE A 11 -3.43 -13.47 12.43
N THR A 12 -3.77 -13.25 13.70
CA THR A 12 -5.16 -13.04 14.12
C THR A 12 -5.52 -11.55 14.07
N ALA A 13 -6.81 -11.22 14.10
CA ALA A 13 -7.26 -9.84 14.18
C ALA A 13 -6.71 -9.12 15.43
N LEU A 14 -6.59 -9.84 16.55
CA LEU A 14 -5.99 -9.32 17.79
C LEU A 14 -4.51 -8.94 17.58
N ASN A 15 -3.73 -9.87 17.03
CA ASN A 15 -2.31 -9.65 16.75
C ASN A 15 -2.13 -8.48 15.77
N LEU A 16 -2.97 -8.38 14.74
CA LEU A 16 -2.94 -7.28 13.78
C LEU A 16 -3.21 -5.93 14.46
N SER A 17 -4.19 -5.86 15.36
CA SER A 17 -4.47 -4.64 16.12
C SER A 17 -3.34 -4.25 17.06
N GLN A 18 -2.68 -5.22 17.71
CA GLN A 18 -1.49 -4.96 18.52
C GLN A 18 -0.37 -4.35 17.67
N ILE A 19 -0.10 -4.94 16.50
CA ILE A 19 0.86 -4.39 15.53
C ILE A 19 0.48 -2.95 15.15
N PHE A 20 -0.80 -2.71 14.86
CA PHE A 20 -1.28 -1.39 14.47
C PHE A 20 -1.08 -0.35 15.58
N ILE A 21 -1.39 -0.70 16.83
CA ILE A 21 -1.16 0.17 17.99
C ILE A 21 0.33 0.44 18.17
N SER A 22 1.16 -0.60 18.17
CA SER A 22 2.61 -0.50 18.44
C SER A 22 3.39 0.22 17.34
N HIS A 23 2.94 0.17 16.08
CA HIS A 23 3.70 0.72 14.95
C HIS A 23 3.06 1.94 14.29
N VAL A 24 1.75 2.15 14.46
CA VAL A 24 1.03 3.30 13.92
C VAL A 24 0.65 4.25 15.05
N PHE A 25 -0.15 3.82 16.02
CA PHE A 25 -0.67 4.73 17.06
C PHE A 25 0.41 5.30 17.97
N SER A 26 1.43 4.51 18.29
CA SER A 26 2.54 4.98 19.14
C SER A 26 3.45 5.99 18.46
N LYS A 27 3.43 6.07 17.12
CA LYS A 27 4.38 6.86 16.31
C LYS A 27 3.74 8.01 15.55
N TYR A 28 2.45 7.91 15.30
CA TYR A 28 1.67 8.85 14.50
C TYR A 28 0.35 9.17 15.20
N VAL A 29 -0.28 10.25 14.78
CA VAL A 29 -1.61 10.61 15.27
C VAL A 29 -2.63 9.57 14.80
N LEU A 30 -3.58 9.25 15.67
CA LEU A 30 -4.73 8.40 15.35
C LEU A 30 -5.45 8.93 14.11
N PRO A 31 -5.65 8.11 13.06
CA PRO A 31 -6.34 8.55 11.86
C PRO A 31 -7.84 8.71 12.14
N VAL A 32 -8.50 9.64 11.45
CA VAL A 32 -9.97 9.82 11.53
C VAL A 32 -10.71 8.65 10.87
N SER A 33 -10.15 8.12 9.79
CA SER A 33 -10.68 6.94 9.12
C SER A 33 -9.59 6.02 8.59
N ILE A 34 -9.95 4.75 8.38
CA ILE A 34 -9.07 3.75 7.78
C ILE A 34 -9.81 3.12 6.60
N VAL A 35 -9.20 3.26 5.43
CA VAL A 35 -9.59 2.55 4.22
C VAL A 35 -8.94 1.16 4.23
N SER A 36 -9.71 0.11 4.00
CA SER A 36 -9.19 -1.26 3.85
C SER A 36 -10.05 -2.08 2.90
N ASP A 37 -9.51 -3.14 2.35
CA ASP A 37 -10.31 -4.16 1.67
C ASP A 37 -11.27 -4.90 2.64
N ARG A 38 -12.05 -5.83 2.08
CA ARG A 38 -12.97 -6.69 2.82
C ARG A 38 -12.31 -7.98 3.36
N GLY A 39 -10.98 -8.01 3.50
CA GLY A 39 -10.25 -9.15 4.07
C GLY A 39 -10.73 -9.49 5.48
N SER A 40 -10.78 -10.78 5.82
CA SER A 40 -11.39 -11.30 7.05
C SER A 40 -10.83 -10.65 8.33
N LEU A 41 -9.55 -10.33 8.35
CA LEU A 41 -8.89 -9.64 9.46
C LEU A 41 -9.43 -8.22 9.65
N PHE A 42 -9.63 -7.48 8.56
CA PHE A 42 -10.09 -6.09 8.56
C PHE A 42 -11.60 -5.95 8.78
N VAL A 43 -12.39 -6.98 8.46
CA VAL A 43 -13.85 -6.98 8.73
C VAL A 43 -14.24 -7.74 10.00
N SER A 44 -13.27 -8.30 10.73
CA SER A 44 -13.52 -9.02 11.98
C SER A 44 -14.34 -8.21 13.00
N SER A 45 -15.15 -8.90 13.81
CA SER A 45 -15.92 -8.28 14.89
C SER A 45 -15.01 -7.51 15.85
N PHE A 46 -13.89 -8.11 16.22
CA PHE A 46 -12.88 -7.50 17.06
C PHE A 46 -12.35 -6.17 16.51
N ARG A 47 -11.91 -6.13 15.23
CA ARG A 47 -11.44 -4.87 14.61
C ARG A 47 -12.57 -3.84 14.54
N THR A 48 -13.79 -4.27 14.26
CA THR A 48 -14.97 -3.39 14.22
C THR A 48 -15.18 -2.70 15.56
N GLN A 49 -15.23 -3.48 16.65
CA GLN A 49 -15.41 -2.98 18.00
C GLN A 49 -14.25 -2.08 18.42
N LEU A 50 -13.01 -2.48 18.14
CA LEU A 50 -11.84 -1.68 18.44
C LEU A 50 -11.94 -0.29 17.81
N CYS A 51 -12.21 -0.21 16.50
CA CYS A 51 -12.37 1.06 15.78
C CYS A 51 -13.52 1.92 16.35
N GLN A 52 -14.64 1.30 16.74
CA GLN A 52 -15.75 2.02 17.39
C GLN A 52 -15.34 2.65 18.71
N HIS A 53 -14.61 1.91 19.56
CA HIS A 53 -14.15 2.42 20.86
C HIS A 53 -13.19 3.60 20.74
N ILE A 54 -12.32 3.59 19.74
CA ILE A 54 -11.34 4.66 19.49
C ILE A 54 -11.82 5.69 18.46
N LYS A 55 -13.11 5.64 18.08
CA LYS A 55 -13.80 6.59 17.19
C LYS A 55 -13.14 6.77 15.81
N ILE A 56 -12.66 5.66 15.23
CA ILE A 56 -12.11 5.62 13.87
C ILE A 56 -13.18 5.11 12.89
N SER A 57 -13.44 5.87 11.82
CA SER A 57 -14.31 5.41 10.73
C SER A 57 -13.65 4.28 9.94
N ARG A 58 -14.46 3.32 9.51
CA ARG A 58 -14.01 2.16 8.72
C ARG A 58 -14.59 2.26 7.32
N ASP A 59 -13.73 2.60 6.37
CA ASP A 59 -14.13 2.84 4.99
C ASP A 59 -13.73 1.60 4.18
N LEU A 60 -14.63 0.64 4.07
CA LEU A 60 -14.34 -0.60 3.33
C LEU A 60 -14.41 -0.33 1.82
N SER A 61 -13.32 -0.60 1.10
CA SER A 61 -13.28 -0.44 -0.36
C SER A 61 -14.35 -1.30 -1.01
N ALA A 62 -15.02 -0.77 -2.05
CA ALA A 62 -15.99 -1.55 -2.81
C ALA A 62 -15.28 -2.75 -3.47
N SER A 63 -15.93 -3.92 -3.43
CA SER A 63 -15.35 -5.13 -3.99
C SER A 63 -15.09 -4.86 -5.48
N PHE A 64 -13.86 -5.11 -5.93
CA PHE A 64 -13.45 -4.92 -7.32
C PHE A 64 -13.46 -3.45 -7.81
N HIS A 65 -13.30 -2.47 -6.91
CA HIS A 65 -13.01 -1.07 -7.26
C HIS A 65 -11.55 -0.73 -6.92
N PRO A 66 -10.61 -0.94 -7.86
CA PRO A 66 -9.19 -0.69 -7.64
C PRO A 66 -8.87 0.80 -7.40
N GLU A 67 -9.82 1.72 -7.57
CA GLU A 67 -9.59 3.14 -7.30
C GLU A 67 -9.50 3.46 -5.80
N THR A 68 -10.24 2.74 -4.96
CA THR A 68 -10.29 3.01 -3.51
C THR A 68 -9.08 2.43 -2.77
N ASP A 69 -8.53 1.31 -3.23
CA ASP A 69 -7.36 0.65 -2.60
C ASP A 69 -6.11 0.61 -3.51
N GLY A 70 -6.19 1.22 -4.70
CA GLY A 70 -5.13 1.15 -5.70
C GLY A 70 -3.82 1.77 -5.24
N GLN A 71 -3.86 2.73 -4.32
CA GLN A 71 -2.64 3.27 -3.71
C GLN A 71 -1.91 2.20 -2.90
N THR A 72 -2.62 1.40 -2.10
CA THR A 72 -2.02 0.31 -1.32
C THR A 72 -1.49 -0.78 -2.24
N GLU A 73 -2.27 -1.20 -3.24
CA GLU A 73 -1.86 -2.20 -4.24
C GLU A 73 -0.58 -1.76 -4.97
N ARG A 74 -0.50 -0.48 -5.34
CA ARG A 74 0.67 0.10 -6.00
C ARG A 74 1.91 0.06 -5.11
N VAL A 75 1.74 0.44 -3.85
CA VAL A 75 2.82 0.39 -2.85
C VAL A 75 3.30 -1.05 -2.66
N ASN A 76 2.39 -2.03 -2.63
CA ASN A 76 2.73 -3.45 -2.53
C ASN A 76 3.55 -3.93 -3.73
N GLN A 77 3.18 -3.57 -4.96
CA GLN A 77 3.95 -3.91 -6.16
C GLN A 77 5.39 -3.36 -6.12
N ILE A 78 5.56 -2.13 -5.65
CA ILE A 78 6.90 -1.53 -5.49
C ILE A 78 7.70 -2.27 -4.42
N LEU A 79 7.05 -2.66 -3.32
CA LEU A 79 7.69 -3.46 -2.28
C LEU A 79 8.08 -4.86 -2.77
N GLU A 80 7.24 -5.53 -3.56
CA GLU A 80 7.56 -6.83 -4.14
C GLU A 80 8.77 -6.75 -5.08
N GLN A 81 8.79 -5.77 -5.98
CA GLN A 81 9.94 -5.52 -6.85
C GLN A 81 11.20 -5.20 -6.05
N TYR A 82 11.07 -4.41 -4.97
CA TYR A 82 12.16 -4.16 -4.05
C TYR A 82 12.72 -5.47 -3.50
N LEU A 83 11.86 -6.31 -2.93
CA LEU A 83 12.26 -7.54 -2.26
C LEU A 83 12.88 -8.51 -3.27
N TRP A 84 12.30 -8.65 -4.46
CA TRP A 84 12.78 -9.54 -5.51
C TRP A 84 14.26 -9.33 -5.88
N MET A 85 14.77 -8.11 -5.78
CA MET A 85 16.18 -7.81 -6.08
C MET A 85 17.17 -8.20 -4.99
N TYR A 86 16.73 -8.34 -3.74
CA TYR A 86 17.63 -8.44 -2.57
C TYR A 86 17.49 -9.73 -1.79
N VAL A 87 16.31 -10.32 -1.87
CA VAL A 87 16.00 -11.59 -1.26
C VAL A 87 16.96 -12.67 -1.77
N SER A 88 17.42 -13.51 -0.85
CA SER A 88 18.29 -14.63 -1.14
C SER A 88 17.62 -15.61 -2.11
N TYR A 89 18.41 -16.50 -2.72
CA TYR A 89 17.85 -17.57 -3.57
C TYR A 89 16.79 -18.41 -2.82
N HIS A 90 16.95 -18.59 -1.51
CA HIS A 90 16.05 -19.38 -0.66
C HIS A 90 14.79 -18.61 -0.21
N GLN A 91 14.75 -17.29 -0.44
CA GLN A 91 13.61 -16.43 -0.13
C GLN A 91 13.16 -16.36 1.34
N ASP A 92 14.03 -16.71 2.27
CA ASP A 92 13.78 -16.75 3.72
C ASP A 92 14.21 -15.48 4.46
N ASP A 93 14.98 -14.60 3.81
CA ASP A 93 15.57 -13.39 4.40
C ASP A 93 14.80 -12.10 4.05
N TRP A 94 13.68 -12.17 3.34
CA TRP A 94 12.93 -11.00 2.86
C TRP A 94 12.57 -10.01 3.97
N HIS A 95 12.24 -10.51 5.16
CA HIS A 95 11.85 -9.69 6.30
C HIS A 95 13.00 -8.80 6.79
N THR A 96 14.27 -9.21 6.59
CA THR A 96 15.46 -8.42 6.95
C THR A 96 15.63 -7.19 6.06
N TRP A 97 15.06 -7.22 4.85
CA TRP A 97 15.12 -6.14 3.86
C TRP A 97 14.00 -5.11 4.04
N ILE A 98 12.95 -5.43 4.79
CA ILE A 98 11.77 -4.57 5.00
C ILE A 98 12.12 -3.19 5.59
N PRO A 99 12.97 -3.05 6.63
CA PRO A 99 13.34 -1.73 7.15
C PRO A 99 13.99 -0.85 6.08
N LEU A 100 14.81 -1.46 5.22
CA LEU A 100 15.51 -0.76 4.17
C LEU A 100 14.57 -0.39 3.00
N ALA A 101 13.62 -1.26 2.68
CA ALA A 101 12.55 -0.99 1.73
C ALA A 101 11.71 0.21 2.17
N LYS A 102 11.28 0.20 3.44
CA LYS A 102 10.54 1.30 4.05
C LYS A 102 11.31 2.60 3.98
N PHE A 103 12.59 2.59 4.36
CA PHE A 103 13.43 3.79 4.33
C PHE A 103 13.58 4.33 2.91
N SER A 104 13.88 3.44 1.95
CA SER A 104 14.08 3.80 0.54
C SER A 104 12.81 4.38 -0.08
N TYR A 105 11.65 3.74 0.14
CA TYR A 105 10.36 4.22 -0.34
C TYR A 105 10.03 5.61 0.21
N ASN A 106 10.20 5.82 1.53
CA ASN A 106 9.84 7.08 2.16
C ASN A 106 10.83 8.22 1.89
N ASN A 107 12.05 7.90 1.46
CA ASN A 107 13.05 8.89 1.04
C ASN A 107 13.00 9.17 -0.48
N ALA A 108 12.36 8.31 -1.27
CA ALA A 108 12.21 8.52 -2.71
C ALA A 108 11.19 9.61 -3.02
N GLU A 109 11.55 10.53 -3.92
CA GLU A 109 10.66 11.58 -4.39
C GLU A 109 9.58 10.99 -5.29
N HIS A 110 8.32 11.32 -4.99
CA HIS A 110 7.21 10.91 -5.82
C HIS A 110 7.12 11.81 -7.07
N PRO A 111 7.05 11.24 -8.29
CA PRO A 111 7.00 11.98 -9.55
C PRO A 111 5.92 13.06 -9.65
N SER A 112 4.75 12.84 -9.05
CA SER A 112 3.62 13.78 -9.10
C SER A 112 3.76 14.95 -8.13
N THR A 113 4.18 14.70 -6.89
CA THR A 113 4.30 15.73 -5.85
C THR A 113 5.66 16.41 -5.84
N LYS A 114 6.67 15.82 -6.51
CA LYS A 114 8.09 16.23 -6.45
C LYS A 114 8.66 16.24 -5.03
N GLN A 115 7.99 15.57 -4.10
CA GLN A 115 8.39 15.47 -2.70
C GLN A 115 8.43 14.00 -2.28
N SER A 116 9.33 13.68 -1.37
CA SER A 116 9.37 12.38 -0.71
C SER A 116 8.40 12.35 0.48
N PRO A 117 7.88 11.18 0.86
CA PRO A 117 7.07 11.06 2.06
C PRO A 117 7.72 11.59 3.34
N PHE A 118 9.03 11.42 3.53
CA PHE A 118 9.74 11.99 4.68
C PHE A 118 9.73 13.51 4.67
N PHE A 119 9.94 14.13 3.50
CA PHE A 119 9.86 15.58 3.39
C PHE A 119 8.44 16.08 3.67
N THR A 120 7.41 15.41 3.17
CA THR A 120 6.01 15.82 3.39
C THR A 120 5.62 15.78 4.87
N ILE A 121 6.12 14.82 5.66
CA ILE A 121 5.77 14.67 7.07
C ILE A 121 6.68 15.47 8.00
N TYR A 122 8.00 15.45 7.73
CA TYR A 122 9.00 15.99 8.65
C TYR A 122 9.67 17.28 8.14
N SER A 123 9.25 17.78 6.98
CA SER A 123 9.87 18.93 6.29
C SER A 123 11.37 18.78 6.04
N LYS A 124 11.88 17.53 6.10
CA LYS A 124 13.30 17.21 5.98
C LYS A 124 13.48 15.78 5.50
N ASN A 125 14.43 15.59 4.57
CA ASN A 125 14.89 14.27 4.19
C ASN A 125 16.09 13.84 5.04
N PRO A 126 16.10 12.57 5.51
CA PRO A 126 17.29 12.02 6.15
C PRO A 126 18.48 12.07 5.20
N ARG A 127 19.63 12.53 5.70
CA ARG A 127 20.86 12.59 4.93
C ARG A 127 21.42 11.18 4.78
N PHE A 128 21.60 10.75 3.53
CA PHE A 128 22.17 9.44 3.22
C PHE A 128 23.63 9.50 2.72
N ASN A 129 24.01 10.64 2.13
CA ASN A 129 25.28 10.78 1.40
C ASN A 129 26.44 11.33 2.25
N SER A 130 26.29 11.46 3.58
CA SER A 130 27.16 12.32 4.40
C SER A 130 28.08 11.59 5.39
N ILE A 131 28.17 10.26 5.34
CA ILE A 131 29.07 9.53 6.24
C ILE A 131 30.27 9.05 5.43
N HIS A 132 31.44 9.64 5.70
CA HIS A 132 32.72 9.16 5.18
C HIS A 132 33.06 7.82 5.85
N ILE A 133 32.43 6.75 5.38
CA ILE A 133 32.73 5.38 5.79
C ILE A 133 33.77 4.84 4.82
N SER A 134 34.86 4.27 5.35
CA SER A 134 35.82 3.53 4.52
C SER A 134 35.09 2.47 3.71
N GLN A 135 35.22 2.52 2.38
CA GLN A 135 34.43 1.69 1.47
C GLN A 135 34.68 0.19 1.62
N ASP A 136 35.84 -0.19 2.17
CA ASP A 136 36.24 -1.58 2.36
C ASP A 136 35.78 -2.17 3.70
N SER A 137 35.31 -1.33 4.62
CA SER A 137 34.73 -1.78 5.88
C SER A 137 33.40 -2.52 5.66
N PRO A 138 32.98 -3.40 6.58
CA PRO A 138 31.64 -3.99 6.55
C PRO A 138 30.52 -2.94 6.43
N ALA A 139 30.68 -1.80 7.10
CA ALA A 139 29.75 -0.67 7.02
C ALA A 139 29.75 0.02 5.63
N GLY A 140 30.93 0.12 4.98
CA GLY A 140 31.06 0.68 3.64
C GLY A 140 30.38 -0.19 2.57
N LYS A 141 30.55 -1.51 2.67
CA LYS A 141 29.87 -2.48 1.81
C LYS A 141 28.34 -2.42 1.97
N LEU A 142 27.85 -2.33 3.21
CA LEU A 142 26.43 -2.14 3.49
C LEU A 142 25.92 -0.81 2.91
N SER A 143 26.64 0.29 3.12
CA SER A 143 26.27 1.61 2.57
C SER A 143 26.14 1.58 1.04
N LYS A 144 27.10 0.99 0.33
CA LYS A 144 27.02 0.80 -1.14
C LYS A 144 25.79 0.02 -1.55
N LYS A 145 25.50 -1.10 -0.85
CA LYS A 145 24.30 -1.91 -1.11
C LYS A 145 23.05 -1.04 -0.98
N ILE A 146 22.91 -0.28 0.10
CA ILE A 146 21.77 0.62 0.31
C ILE A 146 21.69 1.74 -0.76
N GLN A 147 22.80 2.33 -1.18
CA GLN A 147 22.79 3.36 -2.24
C GLN A 147 22.27 2.79 -3.56
N LEU A 148 22.74 1.59 -3.93
CA LEU A 148 22.29 0.89 -5.12
C LEU A 148 20.78 0.61 -5.05
N VAL A 149 20.32 0.08 -3.91
CA VAL A 149 18.90 -0.14 -3.60
C VAL A 149 18.09 1.13 -3.88
N GLN A 150 18.44 2.24 -3.24
CA GLN A 150 17.67 3.48 -3.35
C GLN A 150 17.56 3.96 -4.78
N LYS A 151 18.64 3.82 -5.57
CA LYS A 151 18.64 4.18 -6.98
C LYS A 151 17.63 3.33 -7.75
N VAL A 152 17.60 2.02 -7.54
CA VAL A 152 16.64 1.16 -8.24
C VAL A 152 15.21 1.44 -7.80
N VAL A 153 14.95 1.59 -6.49
CA VAL A 153 13.61 1.94 -5.98
C VAL A 153 13.10 3.25 -6.56
N LYS A 154 13.97 4.25 -6.68
CA LYS A 154 13.60 5.55 -7.27
C LYS A 154 13.21 5.39 -8.74
N GLU A 155 13.92 4.58 -9.51
CA GLU A 155 13.61 4.34 -10.92
C GLU A 155 12.37 3.46 -11.11
N GLU A 156 12.20 2.42 -10.31
CA GLU A 156 10.98 1.60 -10.33
C GLU A 156 9.77 2.46 -9.94
N LEU A 157 9.82 3.18 -8.81
CA LEU A 157 8.74 4.09 -8.41
C LEU A 157 8.31 5.01 -9.56
N LYS A 158 9.27 5.61 -10.28
CA LYS A 158 8.98 6.43 -11.47
C LYS A 158 8.33 5.64 -12.60
N SER A 159 8.90 4.51 -12.99
CA SER A 159 8.40 3.64 -14.08
C SER A 159 6.95 3.24 -13.84
N GLU A 160 6.69 2.89 -12.60
CA GLU A 160 5.58 2.07 -12.17
C GLU A 160 4.40 3.07 -11.86
N ILE A 161 4.70 4.32 -11.44
CA ILE A 161 3.77 5.45 -11.49
C ILE A 161 3.43 5.89 -12.93
N ARG A 162 4.41 5.93 -13.85
CA ARG A 162 4.13 6.26 -15.26
C ARG A 162 3.18 5.26 -15.90
N LYS A 163 3.36 3.96 -15.63
CA LYS A 163 2.42 2.90 -16.06
C LYS A 163 1.03 3.15 -15.50
N PHE A 164 0.92 3.46 -14.21
CA PHE A 164 -0.35 3.78 -13.56
C PHE A 164 -1.05 4.98 -14.22
N ASN A 165 -0.37 6.13 -14.33
CA ASN A 165 -0.97 7.32 -14.95
C ASN A 165 -1.43 7.01 -16.38
N LYS A 166 -0.60 6.32 -17.17
CA LYS A 166 -0.96 5.90 -18.53
C LYS A 166 -2.19 4.99 -18.56
N TYR A 167 -2.36 4.09 -17.59
CA TYR A 167 -3.52 3.21 -17.51
C TYR A 167 -4.78 3.95 -17.02
N ALA A 168 -4.64 4.74 -15.96
CA ALA A 168 -5.72 5.54 -15.37
C ALA A 168 -6.26 6.58 -16.37
N ASP A 169 -5.37 7.27 -17.09
CA ASP A 169 -5.75 8.32 -18.04
C ASP A 169 -6.37 7.76 -19.34
N ARG A 170 -6.04 6.52 -19.73
CA ARG A 170 -6.49 5.90 -20.99
C ARG A 170 -8.00 5.82 -21.15
N ASN A 171 -8.70 5.55 -20.06
CA ASN A 171 -10.14 5.29 -20.05
C ASN A 171 -10.89 6.23 -19.10
N ARG A 172 -10.29 7.37 -18.72
CA ARG A 172 -10.91 8.30 -17.78
C ARG A 172 -12.13 8.94 -18.42
N LEU A 173 -13.32 8.46 -18.06
CA LEU A 173 -14.58 9.08 -18.40
C LEU A 173 -14.92 10.15 -17.37
N ILE A 174 -15.60 11.22 -17.81
CA ILE A 174 -16.20 12.18 -16.89
C ILE A 174 -17.40 11.46 -16.26
N PRO A 175 -17.41 11.23 -14.93
CA PRO A 175 -18.54 10.58 -14.30
C PRO A 175 -19.79 11.45 -14.48
N PRO A 176 -20.97 10.86 -14.76
CA PRO A 176 -22.24 11.57 -14.71
C PRO A 176 -22.45 12.17 -13.32
N ASP A 177 -23.17 13.29 -13.26
CA ASP A 177 -23.51 13.94 -12.00
C ASP A 177 -24.71 13.22 -11.36
N PHE A 178 -24.43 12.27 -10.46
CA PHE A 178 -25.47 11.45 -9.83
C PHE A 178 -26.15 12.17 -8.68
N GLN A 179 -27.49 12.03 -8.59
CA GLN A 179 -28.26 12.58 -7.48
C GLN A 179 -28.66 11.48 -6.47
N PRO A 180 -28.70 11.78 -5.15
CA PRO A 180 -29.20 10.83 -4.16
C PRO A 180 -30.62 10.34 -4.50
N GLY A 181 -30.80 9.02 -4.62
CA GLY A 181 -32.07 8.38 -5.00
C GLY A 181 -32.16 7.93 -6.46
N GLU A 182 -31.17 8.27 -7.28
CA GLU A 182 -31.08 7.84 -8.67
C GLU A 182 -30.72 6.35 -8.77
N LYS A 183 -31.38 5.62 -9.67
CA LYS A 183 -31.10 4.19 -9.90
C LYS A 183 -29.91 4.07 -10.84
N VAL A 184 -28.91 3.31 -10.40
CA VAL A 184 -27.70 3.03 -11.17
C VAL A 184 -27.57 1.53 -11.45
N TRP A 185 -27.11 1.21 -12.65
CA TRP A 185 -26.83 -0.17 -13.05
C TRP A 185 -25.47 -0.61 -12.51
N LEU A 186 -25.43 -1.74 -11.77
CA LEU A 186 -24.20 -2.36 -11.29
C LEU A 186 -23.73 -3.45 -12.24
N ALA A 187 -22.45 -3.47 -12.59
CA ALA A 187 -21.89 -4.54 -13.42
C ALA A 187 -21.97 -5.90 -12.72
N SER A 188 -22.63 -6.88 -13.34
CA SER A 188 -22.89 -8.20 -12.74
C SER A 188 -21.69 -9.15 -12.75
N LYS A 189 -20.60 -8.79 -13.44
CA LYS A 189 -19.44 -9.65 -13.71
C LYS A 189 -18.93 -10.37 -12.47
N ASN A 190 -18.96 -9.69 -11.32
CA ASN A 190 -18.47 -10.18 -10.04
C ASN A 190 -19.56 -10.34 -8.97
N ILE A 191 -20.84 -10.19 -9.34
CA ILE A 191 -21.98 -10.39 -8.45
C ILE A 191 -22.43 -11.84 -8.59
N LYS A 192 -22.59 -12.54 -7.45
CA LYS A 192 -23.23 -13.86 -7.45
C LYS A 192 -24.74 -13.64 -7.59
N THR A 193 -25.30 -14.09 -8.70
CA THR A 193 -26.75 -14.07 -8.93
C THR A 193 -27.35 -15.43 -8.55
N THR A 194 -28.67 -15.50 -8.41
CA THR A 194 -29.41 -16.74 -8.14
C THR A 194 -29.42 -17.71 -9.34
N ARG A 195 -28.89 -17.30 -10.50
CA ARG A 195 -28.82 -18.13 -11.71
C ARG A 195 -27.69 -19.15 -11.62
N SER A 196 -27.97 -20.36 -12.10
CA SER A 196 -27.02 -21.49 -12.12
C SER A 196 -25.83 -21.31 -13.06
N THR A 197 -25.92 -20.44 -14.07
CA THR A 197 -24.84 -20.20 -15.03
C THR A 197 -24.66 -18.72 -15.37
N LYS A 198 -23.40 -18.27 -15.49
CA LYS A 198 -23.03 -16.88 -15.84
C LYS A 198 -23.12 -16.55 -17.34
N LYS A 199 -23.14 -17.56 -18.22
CA LYS A 199 -23.00 -17.34 -19.68
C LYS A 199 -24.19 -16.59 -20.29
N LEU A 200 -25.38 -16.75 -19.71
CA LEU A 200 -26.63 -16.08 -20.12
C LEU A 200 -27.26 -15.28 -18.97
N SER A 201 -26.45 -14.84 -17.99
CA SER A 201 -26.93 -13.93 -16.96
C SER A 201 -26.89 -12.49 -17.45
N GLU A 202 -27.74 -11.65 -16.87
CA GLU A 202 -27.72 -10.20 -17.08
C GLU A 202 -26.31 -9.67 -16.83
N LYS A 203 -25.82 -8.75 -17.69
CA LYS A 203 -24.50 -8.13 -17.55
C LYS A 203 -24.49 -6.96 -16.57
N TRP A 204 -25.68 -6.44 -16.26
CA TRP A 204 -25.92 -5.30 -15.37
C TRP A 204 -27.12 -5.62 -14.48
N VAL A 205 -27.05 -5.26 -13.20
CA VAL A 205 -28.08 -5.52 -12.18
C VAL A 205 -28.39 -4.19 -11.50
N GLY A 206 -29.67 -3.79 -11.43
CA GLY A 206 -30.09 -2.49 -10.90
C GLY A 206 -31.59 -2.29 -10.99
#